data_AF-A0A0C9VF93-F1
#
_entry.id   AF-A0A0C9VF93-F1
#
_cell.length_a   1.000
_cell.length_b   1.000
_cell.length_c   1.000
_cell.angle_alpha   90.00
_cell.angle_beta   90.00
_cell.angle_gamma   90.00
#
_symmetry.space_group_name_H-M   'P 1'
#
loop_
_entity.id
_entity.type
_entity.pdbx_description
1 polymer ?
#
loop_
_entity_poly.entity_id
_entity_poly.type
_entity_poly.pdbx_seq_one_letter_code
_entity_poly.pdbx_strand_id
1 'polypeptide(L)'
;MVILTSDQDSDSKTPTSPTSTRFSTNYDSTVGSHTIASSSYPSSQPSQSARHYEELEAPPQYSPRSPQTPLLSPYFPTEREWRRPAHSRFFRTLFIAAIIYVIVASLTRGVYVSFRSELPISTLPGGMAAGPIGEDGHVINCFSGESINKTEIGSEPPYSTSVSFSIPSSSDLIYFLSRGDYGFGSLRFELSDKDKDDIEIEVTIKYHKREMWRRSQVCSLERDAGRSRGIAFF
;
A
#
# COMPACT_ATOMS: atom_id res chain seq x y z
N MET A 1 25.35 -43.16 1.91
CA MET A 1 26.39 -42.54 1.07
C MET A 1 26.50 -43.37 -0.20
N VAL A 2 25.84 -42.91 -1.25
CA VAL A 2 25.90 -43.48 -2.60
C VAL A 2 25.93 -42.27 -3.52
N ILE A 3 27.05 -42.10 -4.20
CA ILE A 3 27.31 -41.05 -5.19
C ILE A 3 27.10 -41.72 -6.54
N LEU A 4 26.22 -41.18 -7.36
CA LEU A 4 26.17 -41.46 -8.79
C LEU A 4 26.16 -40.13 -9.53
N THR A 5 27.34 -39.75 -9.98
CA THR A 5 27.59 -38.74 -11.01
C THR A 5 27.32 -39.37 -12.37
N SER A 6 26.55 -38.70 -13.22
CA SER A 6 26.55 -38.98 -14.65
C SER A 6 26.76 -37.67 -15.39
N ASP A 7 27.97 -37.52 -15.90
CA ASP A 7 28.33 -36.60 -16.97
C ASP A 7 27.46 -36.89 -18.21
N GLN A 8 26.88 -35.85 -18.79
CA GLN A 8 26.59 -35.87 -20.21
C GLN A 8 26.87 -34.49 -20.80
N ASP A 9 28.09 -34.40 -21.32
CA ASP A 9 28.62 -33.35 -22.17
C ASP A 9 28.04 -33.54 -23.57
N SER A 10 27.35 -32.54 -24.12
CA SER A 10 26.99 -32.48 -25.55
C SER A 10 26.57 -31.06 -25.96
N ASP A 11 27.52 -30.38 -26.56
CA ASP A 11 27.36 -29.53 -27.75
C ASP A 11 26.37 -28.35 -27.73
N SER A 12 26.96 -27.19 -27.46
CA SER A 12 27.09 -26.10 -28.45
C SER A 12 25.96 -25.96 -29.47
N LYS A 13 25.00 -25.08 -29.17
CA LYS A 13 24.34 -24.24 -30.18
C LYS A 13 24.03 -22.86 -29.58
N THR A 14 24.71 -21.88 -30.14
CA THR A 14 24.57 -20.44 -29.92
C THR A 14 23.10 -19.99 -30.00
N PRO A 15 22.49 -19.40 -28.96
CA PRO A 15 21.23 -18.71 -29.13
C PRO A 15 21.48 -17.34 -29.75
N THR A 16 20.98 -17.19 -30.97
CA THR A 16 20.79 -15.92 -31.68
C THR A 16 20.05 -14.90 -30.82
N SER A 17 20.51 -13.65 -30.93
CA SER A 17 20.01 -12.42 -30.29
C SER A 17 18.48 -12.35 -30.12
N PRO A 18 17.99 -11.90 -28.95
CA PRO A 18 16.58 -11.56 -28.81
C PRO A 18 16.28 -10.25 -29.53
N THR A 19 15.44 -10.35 -30.57
CA THR A 19 14.71 -9.24 -31.16
C THR A 19 13.93 -8.50 -30.06
N SER A 20 14.33 -7.27 -29.78
CA SER A 20 13.61 -6.34 -28.92
C SER A 20 12.28 -5.98 -29.59
N THR A 21 11.24 -6.74 -29.25
CA THR A 21 9.87 -6.44 -29.67
C THR A 21 9.30 -5.51 -28.62
N ARG A 22 9.33 -4.20 -28.89
CA ARG A 22 8.59 -3.21 -28.11
C ARG A 22 7.10 -3.52 -28.23
N PHE A 23 6.56 -4.18 -27.22
CA PHE A 23 5.12 -4.31 -27.05
C PHE A 23 4.60 -2.96 -26.52
N SER A 24 4.20 -2.08 -27.44
CA SER A 24 3.40 -0.91 -27.08
C SER A 24 2.01 -1.40 -26.67
N THR A 25 1.75 -1.44 -25.37
CA THR A 25 0.39 -1.53 -24.84
C THR A 25 -0.33 -0.21 -25.09
N ASN A 26 -0.91 -0.05 -26.29
CA ASN A 26 -2.05 0.85 -26.45
C ASN A 26 -3.22 0.16 -25.76
N TYR A 27 -3.42 0.50 -24.49
CA TYR A 27 -4.62 0.16 -23.75
C TYR A 27 -5.72 1.11 -24.23
N ASP A 28 -6.43 0.71 -25.29
CA ASP A 28 -7.62 1.40 -25.76
C ASP A 28 -8.73 1.17 -24.72
N SER A 29 -8.99 2.20 -23.92
CA SER A 29 -10.08 2.21 -22.95
C SER A 29 -11.39 2.50 -23.69
N THR A 30 -11.88 1.54 -24.46
CA THR A 30 -13.28 1.50 -24.86
C THR A 30 -14.11 1.09 -23.66
N VAL A 31 -14.50 2.11 -22.89
CA VAL A 31 -15.51 2.08 -21.83
C VAL A 31 -16.84 1.66 -22.45
N GLY A 32 -17.12 0.36 -22.41
CA GLY A 32 -18.46 -0.19 -22.63
C GLY A 32 -19.37 0.23 -21.49
N SER A 33 -20.14 1.29 -21.71
CA SER A 33 -21.24 1.69 -20.84
C SER A 33 -22.33 0.61 -20.85
N HIS A 34 -22.40 -0.18 -19.78
CA HIS A 34 -23.57 -1.01 -19.50
C HIS A 34 -24.29 -0.51 -18.25
N THR A 35 -25.40 0.15 -18.55
CA THR A 35 -26.70 0.03 -17.89
C THR A 35 -26.77 0.37 -16.40
N ILE A 36 -27.18 1.62 -16.19
CA ILE A 36 -27.66 2.24 -14.97
C ILE A 36 -28.75 1.37 -14.32
N ALA A 37 -28.44 0.75 -13.18
CA ALA A 37 -29.45 0.33 -12.22
C ALA A 37 -29.72 1.49 -11.26
N SER A 38 -30.93 2.02 -11.33
CA SER A 38 -31.45 3.12 -10.52
C SER A 38 -31.33 2.80 -9.03
N SER A 39 -30.37 3.43 -8.35
CA SER A 39 -30.37 3.55 -6.89
C SER A 39 -31.07 4.84 -6.51
N SER A 40 -32.21 4.69 -5.85
CA SER A 40 -33.00 5.75 -5.25
C SER A 40 -32.20 6.48 -4.17
N TYR A 41 -31.81 7.72 -4.46
CA TYR A 41 -31.21 8.63 -3.48
C TYR A 41 -32.19 8.89 -2.32
N PRO A 42 -31.73 8.84 -1.05
CA PRO A 42 -32.50 9.40 0.05
C PRO A 42 -32.57 10.93 -0.11
N SER A 43 -33.79 11.42 -0.11
CA SER A 43 -34.17 12.83 -0.14
C SER A 43 -33.41 13.62 0.92
N SER A 44 -32.57 14.55 0.47
CA SER A 44 -31.92 15.54 1.31
C SER A 44 -32.95 16.60 1.73
N GLN A 45 -33.26 16.64 3.03
CA GLN A 45 -33.98 17.75 3.62
C GLN A 45 -33.09 19.01 3.57
N PRO A 46 -33.57 20.13 3.02
CA PRO A 46 -32.90 21.41 3.19
C PRO A 46 -33.11 21.89 4.62
N SER A 47 -32.07 21.80 5.44
CA SER A 47 -31.96 22.50 6.71
C SER A 47 -32.02 24.00 6.43
N GLN A 48 -33.12 24.60 6.86
CA GLN A 48 -33.34 26.05 6.85
C GLN A 48 -32.35 26.69 7.83
N SER A 49 -31.17 27.07 7.31
CA SER A 49 -30.30 28.00 8.01
C SER A 49 -30.90 29.39 7.84
N ALA A 50 -31.61 29.82 8.88
CA ALA A 50 -32.14 31.17 9.02
C ALA A 50 -30.99 32.16 8.77
N ARG A 51 -31.10 32.93 7.69
CA ARG A 51 -30.22 34.07 7.43
C ARG A 51 -30.48 35.07 8.54
N HIS A 52 -29.59 35.09 9.53
CA HIS A 52 -29.44 36.22 10.42
C HIS A 52 -29.00 37.38 9.54
N TYR A 53 -29.92 38.31 9.29
CA TYR A 53 -29.58 39.57 8.66
C TYR A 53 -28.71 40.31 9.68
N GLU A 54 -27.41 40.31 9.42
CA GLU A 54 -26.43 41.14 10.12
C GLU A 54 -26.78 42.57 9.74
N GLU A 55 -27.43 43.25 10.68
CA GLU A 55 -27.78 44.66 10.61
C GLU A 55 -26.50 45.44 10.35
N LEU A 56 -26.36 45.98 9.13
CA LEU A 56 -25.21 46.79 8.74
C LEU A 56 -25.13 48.00 9.66
N GLU A 57 -24.25 47.90 10.66
CA GLU A 57 -23.84 49.00 11.51
C GLU A 57 -23.31 50.11 10.60
N ALA A 58 -23.91 51.30 10.70
CA ALA A 58 -23.54 52.43 9.85
C ALA A 58 -22.03 52.71 9.99
N PRO A 59 -21.32 53.01 8.89
CA PRO A 59 -19.88 53.24 8.94
C PRO A 59 -19.56 54.34 9.95
N PRO A 60 -18.51 54.17 10.78
CA PRO A 60 -18.18 55.12 11.84
C PRO A 60 -18.03 56.53 11.27
N GLN A 61 -18.71 57.50 11.89
CA GLN A 61 -18.55 58.90 11.54
C GLN A 61 -17.10 59.33 11.78
N TYR A 62 -16.38 59.63 10.70
CA TYR A 62 -15.06 60.23 10.77
C TYR A 62 -15.19 61.63 11.37
N SER A 63 -14.76 61.78 12.63
CA SER A 63 -14.57 63.09 13.23
C SER A 63 -13.48 63.85 12.46
N PRO A 64 -13.69 65.12 12.08
CA PRO A 64 -12.66 65.92 11.41
C PRO A 64 -11.41 65.96 12.29
N ARG A 65 -10.34 65.34 11.79
CA ARG A 65 -9.02 65.29 12.41
C ARG A 65 -8.57 66.73 12.64
N SER A 66 -8.50 67.12 13.92
CA SER A 66 -7.91 68.41 14.29
C SER A 66 -6.48 68.46 13.75
N PRO A 67 -6.03 69.61 13.19
CA PRO A 67 -4.65 69.76 12.77
C PRO A 67 -3.77 69.69 14.00
N GLN A 68 -3.24 68.49 14.26
CA GLN A 68 -2.17 68.26 15.21
C GLN A 68 -0.97 69.01 14.64
N THR A 69 -0.74 70.21 15.18
CA THR A 69 0.54 70.90 15.08
C THR A 69 1.65 69.90 15.40
N PRO A 70 2.60 69.66 14.49
CA PRO A 70 3.73 68.80 14.80
C PRO A 70 4.56 69.50 15.88
N LEU A 71 4.38 69.09 17.13
CA LEU A 71 5.38 69.31 18.15
C LEU A 71 6.60 68.52 17.70
N LEU A 72 7.51 69.22 17.03
CA LEU A 72 8.90 68.81 16.86
C LEU A 72 9.46 68.57 18.27
N SER A 73 9.26 67.36 18.79
CA SER A 73 10.14 66.83 19.80
C SER A 73 11.48 66.64 19.11
N PRO A 74 12.56 67.32 19.53
CA PRO A 74 13.88 67.03 19.03
C PRO A 74 14.14 65.54 19.29
N TYR A 75 14.12 64.76 18.22
CA TYR A 75 14.51 63.37 18.24
C TYR A 75 16.02 63.37 18.49
N PHE A 76 16.40 63.24 19.76
CA PHE A 76 17.75 62.83 20.10
C PHE A 76 17.84 61.35 19.75
N PRO A 77 18.66 60.93 18.76
CA PRO A 77 18.92 59.52 18.53
C PRO A 77 19.70 59.00 19.74
N THR A 78 19.00 58.61 20.79
CA THR A 78 19.59 57.89 21.91
C THR A 78 20.00 56.53 21.39
N GLU A 79 21.29 56.28 21.53
CA GLU A 79 21.99 55.05 21.19
C GLU A 79 22.14 54.81 19.69
N ARG A 80 23.36 55.03 19.22
CA ARG A 80 23.92 54.25 18.11
C ARG A 80 23.82 52.79 18.54
N GLU A 81 22.69 52.17 18.23
CA GLU A 81 22.50 50.75 18.32
C GLU A 81 23.60 50.15 17.44
N TRP A 82 24.65 49.64 18.09
CA TRP A 82 25.80 49.07 17.43
C TRP A 82 25.28 48.15 16.33
N ARG A 83 25.51 48.53 15.06
CA ARG A 83 25.07 47.79 13.89
C ARG A 83 25.65 46.39 13.98
N ARG A 84 24.93 45.49 14.64
CA ARG A 84 25.26 44.08 14.65
C ARG A 84 25.20 43.63 13.20
N PRO A 85 26.25 42.95 12.72
CA PRO A 85 26.34 42.64 11.32
C PRO A 85 25.15 41.76 10.92
N ALA A 86 24.51 42.09 9.79
CA ALA A 86 23.23 41.51 9.37
C ALA A 86 23.27 39.97 9.29
N HIS A 87 24.42 39.39 8.93
CA HIS A 87 24.62 37.95 8.87
C HIS A 87 24.38 37.26 10.23
N SER A 88 24.73 37.91 11.34
CA SER A 88 24.57 37.32 12.68
C SER A 88 23.11 37.13 13.07
N ARG A 89 22.19 37.96 12.55
CA ARG A 89 20.75 37.81 12.76
C ARG A 89 20.19 36.67 11.91
N PHE A 90 20.64 36.56 10.66
CA PHE A 90 20.20 35.52 9.73
C PHE A 90 20.62 34.10 10.14
N PHE A 91 21.87 33.91 10.56
CA PHE A 91 22.34 32.57 10.97
C PHE A 91 21.66 32.09 12.24
N ARG A 92 21.30 32.99 13.17
CA ARG A 92 20.55 32.62 14.37
C ARG A 92 19.16 32.08 14.03
N THR A 93 18.43 32.75 13.15
CA THR A 93 17.10 32.29 12.73
C THR A 93 17.18 31.00 11.90
N LEU A 94 18.16 30.88 11.02
CA LEU A 94 18.36 29.68 10.20
C LEU A 94 18.70 28.45 11.05
N PHE A 95 19.54 28.62 12.06
CA PHE A 95 19.87 27.55 13.00
C PHE A 95 18.64 27.07 13.79
N ILE A 96 17.82 28.00 14.29
CA ILE A 96 16.56 27.65 14.98
C ILE A 96 15.61 26.91 14.04
N ALA A 97 15.45 27.37 12.79
CA ALA A 97 14.61 26.71 11.81
C ALA A 97 15.10 25.29 11.47
N ALA A 98 16.41 25.09 11.35
CA ALA A 98 17.00 23.77 11.10
C ALA A 98 16.73 22.80 12.25
N ILE A 99 16.81 23.26 13.52
CA ILE A 99 16.49 22.44 14.69
C ILE A 99 15.01 22.03 14.66
N ILE A 100 14.09 22.96 14.43
CA ILE A 100 12.65 22.67 14.35
C ILE A 100 12.39 21.65 13.24
N TYR A 101 13.01 21.83 12.07
CA TYR A 101 12.88 20.89 10.96
C TYR A 101 13.34 19.48 11.33
N VAL A 102 14.51 19.34 11.98
CA VAL A 102 15.03 18.04 12.41
C VAL A 102 14.11 17.39 13.44
N ILE A 103 13.55 18.16 14.38
CA ILE A 103 12.59 17.65 15.38
C ILE A 103 11.30 17.17 14.70
N VAL A 104 10.74 17.97 13.79
CA VAL A 104 9.52 17.58 13.07
C VAL A 104 9.77 16.35 12.19
N ALA A 105 10.91 16.29 11.50
CA ALA A 105 11.29 15.15 10.66
C ALA A 105 11.54 13.88 11.49
N SER A 106 12.16 13.99 12.67
CA SER A 106 12.38 12.85 13.56
C SER A 106 11.07 12.36 14.18
N LEU A 107 10.18 13.27 14.58
CA LEU A 107 8.85 12.92 15.09
C LEU A 107 7.97 12.30 14.00
N THR A 108 7.94 12.86 12.79
CA THR A 108 7.16 12.28 11.69
C THR A 108 7.68 10.91 11.28
N ARG A 109 9.02 10.72 11.20
CA ARG A 109 9.58 9.38 10.98
C ARG A 109 9.29 8.43 12.15
N GLY A 110 9.39 8.92 13.39
CA GLY A 110 9.11 8.13 14.59
C GLY A 110 7.66 7.68 14.66
N VAL A 111 6.71 8.58 14.38
CA VAL A 111 5.28 8.27 14.30
C VAL A 111 5.02 7.34 13.12
N TYR A 112 5.60 7.58 11.94
CA TYR A 112 5.41 6.71 10.78
C TYR A 112 5.92 5.28 11.02
N VAL A 113 7.05 5.12 11.70
CA VAL A 113 7.58 3.81 12.09
C VAL A 113 6.70 3.19 13.18
N SER A 114 6.32 3.96 14.21
CA SER A 114 5.52 3.48 15.35
C SER A 114 4.10 3.06 14.94
N PHE A 115 3.43 3.84 14.09
CA PHE A 115 2.12 3.49 13.54
C PHE A 115 2.17 2.22 12.67
N ARG A 116 3.33 1.93 12.05
CA ARG A 116 3.54 0.68 11.31
C ARG A 116 3.96 -0.50 12.18
N SER A 117 4.49 -0.25 13.39
CA SER A 117 5.01 -1.29 14.28
C SER A 117 4.08 -1.69 15.42
N GLU A 118 3.08 -0.88 15.79
CA GLU A 118 2.28 -1.10 17.01
C GLU A 118 0.77 -0.91 16.84
N LEU A 119 0.16 -1.56 15.85
CA LEU A 119 -1.10 -2.22 16.18
C LEU A 119 -0.73 -3.64 16.62
N PRO A 120 -0.62 -3.93 17.94
CA PRO A 120 -0.50 -5.29 18.39
C PRO A 120 -1.72 -6.06 17.89
N ILE A 121 -1.54 -6.82 16.81
CA ILE A 121 -2.51 -7.76 16.24
C ILE A 121 -2.97 -8.80 17.29
N SER A 122 -2.33 -8.81 18.47
CA SER A 122 -2.56 -9.68 19.60
C SER A 122 -3.79 -9.36 20.46
N THR A 123 -4.42 -8.18 20.33
CA THR A 123 -5.50 -7.76 21.26
C THR A 123 -6.88 -7.54 20.65
N LEU A 124 -7.09 -7.83 19.37
CA LEU A 124 -8.46 -8.03 18.87
C LEU A 124 -8.99 -9.37 19.44
N PRO A 125 -10.04 -9.36 20.27
CA PRO A 125 -10.60 -10.56 20.88
C PRO A 125 -11.24 -11.39 19.78
N GLY A 126 -10.48 -12.36 19.27
CA GLY A 126 -10.78 -13.07 18.03
C GLY A 126 -9.58 -13.00 17.10
N GLY A 127 -8.45 -13.56 17.54
CA GLY A 127 -7.26 -13.84 16.71
C GLY A 127 -7.56 -14.84 15.60
N MET A 128 -8.59 -14.56 14.80
CA MET A 128 -8.88 -15.23 13.57
C MET A 128 -7.71 -14.91 12.65
N ALA A 129 -6.93 -15.93 12.31
CA ALA A 129 -6.10 -15.87 11.13
C ALA A 129 -6.96 -15.25 10.02
N ALA A 130 -6.45 -14.23 9.32
CA ALA A 130 -7.09 -13.76 8.11
C ALA A 130 -7.30 -15.00 7.25
N GLY A 131 -8.56 -15.39 7.09
CA GLY A 131 -8.96 -16.60 6.43
C GLY A 131 -9.98 -16.25 5.37
N PRO A 132 -10.32 -17.22 4.52
CA PRO A 132 -11.39 -17.04 3.57
C PRO A 132 -12.70 -16.69 4.30
N ILE A 133 -13.38 -15.66 3.80
CA ILE A 133 -14.75 -15.33 4.22
C ILE A 133 -15.74 -16.04 3.28
N GLY A 134 -16.99 -16.18 3.69
CA GLY A 134 -18.00 -16.89 2.88
C GLY A 134 -18.18 -16.34 1.46
N GLU A 135 -17.89 -15.05 1.23
CA GLU A 135 -17.93 -14.42 -0.10
C GLU A 135 -16.76 -14.80 -1.01
N ASP A 136 -15.68 -15.38 -0.48
CA ASP A 136 -14.51 -15.78 -1.28
C ASP A 136 -14.79 -17.03 -2.09
N GLY A 137 -15.73 -17.87 -1.65
CA GLY A 137 -16.06 -19.15 -2.27
C GLY A 137 -15.91 -20.32 -1.30
N HIS A 138 -16.19 -21.52 -1.79
CA HIS A 138 -16.02 -22.74 -1.03
C HIS A 138 -14.54 -23.13 -0.97
N VAL A 139 -14.00 -23.30 0.24
CA VAL A 139 -12.62 -23.71 0.45
C VAL A 139 -12.46 -25.19 0.11
N ILE A 140 -11.59 -25.50 -0.85
CA ILE A 140 -11.25 -26.89 -1.20
C ILE A 140 -10.12 -27.38 -0.30
N ASN A 141 -8.98 -26.70 -0.35
CA ASN A 141 -7.76 -27.05 0.38
C ASN A 141 -7.05 -25.78 0.82
N CYS A 142 -6.43 -25.79 2.00
CA CYS A 142 -5.59 -24.71 2.49
C CYS A 142 -4.25 -25.24 3.01
N PHE A 143 -3.20 -24.46 2.77
CA PHE A 143 -1.86 -24.71 3.26
C PHE A 143 -1.42 -23.53 4.12
N SER A 144 -1.04 -23.79 5.36
CA SER A 144 -0.43 -22.78 6.23
C SER A 144 1.07 -22.70 5.95
N GLY A 145 1.66 -21.52 6.06
CA GLY A 145 3.11 -21.32 5.97
C GLY A 145 3.90 -22.31 6.83
N GLU A 146 3.42 -22.64 8.03
CA GLU A 146 4.06 -23.61 8.92
C GLU A 146 3.94 -25.07 8.47
N SER A 147 2.88 -25.41 7.73
CA SER A 147 2.60 -26.77 7.26
C SER A 147 3.34 -27.14 5.96
N ILE A 148 3.84 -26.16 5.23
CA ILE A 148 4.53 -26.37 3.96
C ILE A 148 5.96 -26.84 4.26
N ASN A 149 6.40 -27.90 3.58
CA ASN A 149 7.64 -28.62 3.86
C ASN A 149 8.82 -27.69 4.16
N LYS A 150 9.41 -27.86 5.36
CA LYS A 150 10.45 -27.00 5.95
C LYS A 150 11.79 -27.00 5.21
N THR A 151 11.88 -27.68 4.06
CA THR A 151 13.13 -28.06 3.42
C THR A 151 14.00 -26.88 2.99
N GLU A 152 13.45 -25.67 2.85
CA GLU A 152 14.22 -24.47 2.47
C GLU A 152 13.82 -23.20 3.23
N ILE A 153 13.48 -23.31 4.51
CA ILE A 153 13.29 -22.10 5.33
C ILE A 153 14.67 -21.51 5.60
N GLY A 154 15.07 -20.51 4.80
CA GLY A 154 16.21 -19.67 5.10
C GLY A 154 16.13 -19.14 6.54
N SER A 155 17.25 -19.17 7.26
CA SER A 155 17.31 -18.59 8.61
C SER A 155 17.05 -17.09 8.59
N GLU A 156 17.34 -16.44 7.46
CA GLU A 156 17.25 -15.00 7.25
C GLU A 156 16.04 -14.63 6.37
N PRO A 157 15.41 -13.47 6.63
CA PRO A 157 14.31 -12.97 5.81
C PRO A 157 14.77 -12.60 4.39
N PRO A 158 13.87 -12.68 3.39
CA PRO A 158 12.46 -13.01 3.52
C PRO A 158 12.18 -14.50 3.70
N TYR A 159 11.23 -14.84 4.57
CA TYR A 159 10.72 -16.20 4.73
C TYR A 159 9.78 -16.51 3.58
N SER A 160 10.10 -17.53 2.79
CA SER A 160 9.32 -17.94 1.63
C SER A 160 8.60 -19.26 1.85
N THR A 161 7.47 -19.43 1.18
CA THR A 161 6.81 -20.73 1.03
C THR A 161 6.27 -20.87 -0.39
N SER A 162 6.38 -22.06 -0.97
CA SER A 162 5.87 -22.39 -2.30
C SER A 162 4.84 -23.50 -2.21
N VAL A 163 3.72 -23.35 -2.91
CA VAL A 163 2.67 -24.37 -3.00
C VAL A 163 2.23 -24.51 -4.45
N SER A 164 2.13 -25.74 -4.94
CA SER A 164 1.55 -26.04 -6.25
C SER A 164 0.09 -26.45 -6.14
N PHE A 165 -0.75 -25.93 -7.03
CA PHE A 165 -2.13 -26.34 -7.20
C PHE A 165 -2.37 -26.82 -8.63
N SER A 166 -3.11 -27.91 -8.79
CA SER A 166 -3.62 -28.34 -10.10
C SER A 166 -5.00 -27.74 -10.33
N ILE A 167 -5.17 -27.00 -11.43
CA ILE A 167 -6.46 -26.46 -11.83
C ILE A 167 -6.85 -27.04 -13.19
N PRO A 168 -8.05 -27.62 -13.33
CA PRO A 168 -8.54 -28.10 -14.62
C PRO A 168 -8.65 -26.95 -15.62
N SER A 169 -8.11 -27.15 -16.82
CA SER A 169 -8.25 -26.22 -17.96
C SER A 169 -9.69 -26.04 -18.42
N SER A 170 -10.60 -26.93 -18.00
CA SER A 170 -12.05 -26.83 -18.22
C SER A 170 -12.74 -25.76 -17.36
N SER A 171 -12.02 -25.09 -16.45
CA SER A 171 -12.57 -24.00 -15.65
C SER A 171 -12.83 -22.76 -16.52
N ASP A 172 -14.04 -22.22 -16.48
CA ASP A 172 -14.43 -21.04 -17.26
C ASP A 172 -13.69 -19.78 -16.77
N LEU A 173 -13.41 -19.72 -15.47
CA LEU A 173 -12.79 -18.57 -14.81
C LEU A 173 -11.76 -19.01 -13.76
N ILE A 174 -10.56 -18.47 -13.88
CA ILE A 174 -9.52 -18.55 -12.86
C ILE A 174 -9.36 -17.16 -12.22
N TYR A 175 -9.47 -17.09 -10.88
CA TYR A 175 -9.33 -15.83 -10.14
C TYR A 175 -8.33 -15.93 -8.99
N PHE A 176 -7.74 -14.79 -8.64
CA PHE A 176 -6.74 -14.69 -7.58
C PHE A 176 -7.19 -13.67 -6.54
N LEU A 177 -7.12 -14.05 -5.27
CA LEU A 177 -7.47 -13.17 -4.15
C LEU A 177 -6.25 -12.96 -3.25
N SER A 178 -5.96 -11.68 -2.99
CA SER A 178 -4.93 -11.24 -2.06
C SER A 178 -5.59 -10.53 -0.90
N ARG A 179 -5.33 -10.96 0.34
CA ARG A 179 -5.65 -10.17 1.52
C ARG A 179 -4.43 -10.00 2.40
N GLY A 180 -4.32 -8.82 3.00
CA GLY A 180 -3.21 -8.43 3.87
C GLY A 180 -2.14 -7.61 3.17
N ASP A 181 -1.40 -6.82 3.97
CA ASP A 181 -0.48 -5.79 3.49
C ASP A 181 1.01 -6.18 3.59
N TYR A 182 1.31 -7.37 4.13
CA TYR A 182 2.67 -7.76 4.53
C TYR A 182 3.30 -8.85 3.68
N GLY A 183 2.51 -9.51 2.81
CA GLY A 183 2.98 -10.54 1.90
C GLY A 183 3.30 -9.97 0.52
N PHE A 184 4.34 -10.51 -0.12
CA PHE A 184 4.59 -10.31 -1.54
C PHE A 184 5.05 -11.64 -2.15
N GLY A 185 4.94 -11.81 -3.46
CA GLY A 185 5.17 -13.12 -4.05
C GLY A 185 5.14 -13.14 -5.56
N SER A 186 5.12 -14.35 -6.10
CA SER A 186 4.98 -14.61 -7.53
C SER A 186 4.08 -15.81 -7.77
N LEU A 187 3.38 -15.78 -8.88
CA LEU A 187 2.60 -16.90 -9.41
C LEU A 187 3.29 -17.39 -10.68
N ARG A 188 3.55 -18.69 -10.76
CA ARG A 188 4.09 -19.33 -11.96
C ARG A 188 3.08 -20.34 -12.48
N PHE A 189 2.84 -20.29 -13.78
CA PHE A 189 1.87 -21.15 -14.45
C PHE A 189 2.64 -22.09 -15.37
N GLU A 190 2.40 -23.38 -15.20
CA GLU A 190 3.01 -24.44 -16.00
C GLU A 190 1.90 -25.39 -16.48
N LEU A 191 2.05 -25.91 -17.69
CA LEU A 191 1.19 -26.99 -18.14
C LEU A 191 1.65 -28.27 -17.44
N SER A 192 0.72 -29.04 -16.87
CA SER A 192 1.09 -30.26 -16.18
C SER A 192 1.61 -31.31 -17.17
N ASP A 193 2.79 -31.86 -16.90
CA ASP A 193 3.34 -32.99 -17.67
C ASP A 193 2.55 -34.29 -17.42
N LYS A 194 1.87 -34.38 -16.27
CA LYS A 194 1.11 -35.57 -15.86
C LYS A 194 -0.26 -35.61 -16.50
N ASP A 195 -0.97 -34.49 -16.44
CA ASP A 195 -2.35 -34.35 -16.89
C ASP A 195 -2.44 -33.17 -17.86
N LYS A 196 -2.48 -33.46 -19.17
CA LYS A 196 -2.45 -32.44 -20.23
C LYS A 196 -3.59 -31.42 -20.17
N ASP A 197 -4.65 -31.77 -19.45
CA ASP A 197 -5.83 -30.94 -19.28
C ASP A 197 -5.77 -30.10 -17.99
N ASP A 198 -4.69 -30.17 -17.23
CA ASP A 198 -4.49 -29.43 -15.99
C ASP A 198 -3.38 -28.39 -16.12
N ILE A 199 -3.61 -27.24 -15.52
CA ILE A 199 -2.64 -26.16 -15.36
C ILE A 199 -2.11 -26.25 -13.93
N GLU A 200 -0.80 -26.44 -13.78
CA GLU A 200 -0.12 -26.37 -12.51
C GLU A 200 0.22 -24.91 -12.19
N ILE A 201 -0.19 -24.45 -11.01
CA ILE A 201 0.07 -23.09 -10.53
C ILE A 201 0.94 -23.19 -9.29
N GLU A 202 2.19 -22.76 -9.42
CA GLU A 202 3.10 -22.59 -8.29
C GLU A 202 2.95 -21.19 -7.71
N VAL A 203 2.56 -21.13 -6.43
CA VAL A 203 2.37 -19.92 -5.66
C VAL A 203 3.52 -19.77 -4.69
N THR A 204 4.38 -18.77 -4.89
CA THR A 204 5.46 -18.44 -3.95
C THR A 204 5.11 -17.17 -3.18
N ILE A 205 5.00 -17.27 -1.86
CA ILE A 205 4.72 -16.13 -0.98
C ILE A 205 5.90 -15.88 -0.05
N LYS A 206 6.24 -14.61 0.14
CA LYS A 206 7.37 -14.12 0.92
C LYS A 206 6.90 -13.13 1.98
N TYR A 207 7.48 -13.24 3.17
CA TYR A 207 7.24 -12.33 4.29
C TYR A 207 8.56 -11.95 4.97
N HIS A 208 8.69 -10.69 5.40
CA HIS A 208 9.86 -10.25 6.17
C HIS A 208 9.82 -10.66 7.65
N LYS A 209 8.63 -10.96 8.18
CA LYS A 209 8.44 -11.37 9.59
C LYS A 209 8.02 -12.83 9.65
N ARG A 210 8.71 -13.62 10.48
CA ARG A 210 8.45 -15.07 10.62
C ARG A 210 7.05 -15.33 11.17
N GLU A 211 6.56 -14.49 12.05
CA GLU A 211 5.24 -14.61 12.67
C GLU A 211 4.11 -14.43 11.65
N MET A 212 4.31 -13.55 10.66
CA MET A 212 3.36 -13.35 9.56
C MET A 212 3.38 -14.54 8.61
N TRP A 213 4.57 -15.03 8.25
CA TRP A 213 4.72 -16.24 7.45
C TRP A 213 4.02 -17.45 8.08
N ARG A 214 4.20 -17.69 9.39
CA ARG A 214 3.54 -18.80 10.10
C ARG A 214 2.01 -18.70 10.10
N ARG A 215 1.49 -17.48 10.11
CA ARG A 215 0.04 -17.22 10.11
C ARG A 215 -0.57 -17.20 8.71
N SER A 216 0.25 -17.03 7.68
CA SER A 216 -0.24 -16.99 6.31
C SER A 216 -0.85 -18.31 5.87
N GLN A 217 -1.87 -18.22 5.03
CA GLN A 217 -2.56 -19.36 4.45
C GLN A 217 -2.74 -19.17 2.95
N VAL A 218 -2.51 -20.23 2.19
CA VAL A 218 -2.80 -20.29 0.76
C VAL A 218 -3.90 -21.31 0.55
N CYS A 219 -5.04 -20.87 0.03
CA CYS A 219 -6.22 -21.69 -0.14
C CYS A 219 -6.63 -21.79 -1.61
N SER A 220 -7.02 -22.98 -2.03
CA SER A 220 -7.75 -23.21 -3.27
C SER A 220 -9.25 -23.07 -3.00
N LEU A 221 -9.92 -22.29 -3.83
CA LEU A 221 -11.32 -21.93 -3.70
C LEU A 221 -12.13 -22.37 -4.91
N GLU A 222 -13.40 -22.64 -4.70
CA GLU A 222 -14.38 -22.94 -5.73
C GLU A 222 -15.57 -21.97 -5.67
N ARG A 223 -16.01 -21.50 -6.83
CA ARG A 223 -17.26 -20.76 -7.00
C ARG A 223 -18.10 -21.44 -8.09
N ASP A 224 -19.39 -21.13 -8.11
CA ASP A 224 -20.32 -21.51 -9.18
C ASP A 224 -20.34 -23.03 -9.47
N ALA A 225 -20.23 -23.85 -8.43
CA ALA A 225 -20.25 -25.32 -8.49
C ALA A 225 -19.26 -25.91 -9.52
N GLY A 226 -18.02 -25.43 -9.51
CA GLY A 226 -16.91 -26.03 -10.25
C GLY A 226 -16.57 -25.32 -11.56
N ARG A 227 -17.34 -24.31 -11.98
CA ARG A 227 -17.03 -23.49 -13.16
C ARG A 227 -15.92 -22.48 -12.90
N SER A 228 -15.80 -22.03 -11.66
CA SER A 228 -14.87 -20.98 -11.25
C SER A 228 -13.91 -21.52 -10.20
N ARG A 229 -12.60 -21.48 -10.49
CA ARG A 229 -11.55 -21.90 -9.57
C ARG A 229 -10.69 -20.71 -9.16
N GLY A 230 -10.32 -20.66 -7.89
CA GLY A 230 -9.56 -19.56 -7.35
C GLY A 230 -8.41 -19.99 -6.47
N ILE A 231 -7.42 -19.11 -6.37
CA ILE A 231 -6.34 -19.22 -5.38
C ILE A 231 -6.39 -17.95 -4.55
N ALA A 232 -6.46 -18.11 -3.23
CA ALA A 232 -6.47 -17.02 -2.29
C ALA A 232 -5.31 -17.13 -1.31
N PHE A 233 -4.73 -15.99 -0.98
CA PHE A 233 -3.69 -15.88 0.03
C PHE A 233 -4.06 -14.82 1.06
N PHE A 234 -3.85 -15.20 2.33
CA PHE A 234 -4.24 -14.44 3.51
C PHE A 234 -3.08 -14.36 4.51
#